data_AF-A0A2I6ECN0-F1
#
_entry.id   AF-A0A2I6ECN0-F1
#
_cell.length_a   1.000
_cell.length_b   1.000
_cell.length_c   1.000
_cell.angle_alpha   90.00
_cell.angle_beta   90.00
_cell.angle_gamma   90.00
#
_symmetry.space_group_name_H-M   'P 1'
#
loop_
_entity.id
_entity.type
_entity.pdbx_description
1 polymer ?
#
loop_
_entity_poly.entity_id
_entity_poly.type
_entity_poly.pdbx_seq_one_letter_code
_entity_poly.pdbx_strand_id
1 'polypeptide(L)'
;VKAAVTFGLLTAVLMQCALRINGPPHMNPAITLAMLCTRRTDVITAVFHIIAQCLGGLAGAGILYGVTPARQHAHLGLTLVHDDIGRGQAFGVEFIVTFVVTFTYFACMTHPAAVHGGYQSLPVGLSVIVGHLFGVSEQQE
;
A
#
# COMPACT_ATOMS: atom_id res chain seq x y z
N VAL A 1 15.89 -6.03 -0.68
CA VAL A 1 15.88 -4.53 -0.88
C VAL A 1 15.12 -4.02 -2.11
N LYS A 2 15.31 -4.58 -3.32
CA LYS A 2 14.71 -4.05 -4.58
C LYS A 2 13.19 -3.92 -4.52
N ALA A 3 12.49 -4.96 -4.05
CA ALA A 3 11.05 -4.95 -3.91
C ALA A 3 10.57 -3.79 -3.02
N ALA A 4 11.16 -3.62 -1.83
CA ALA A 4 10.80 -2.55 -0.90
C ALA A 4 10.86 -1.15 -1.56
N VAL A 5 11.96 -0.87 -2.26
CA VAL A 5 12.14 0.40 -2.98
C VAL A 5 11.12 0.56 -4.10
N THR A 6 10.88 -0.48 -4.91
CA THR A 6 9.91 -0.44 -6.00
C THR A 6 8.49 -0.18 -5.47
N PHE A 7 8.04 -0.90 -4.45
CA PHE A 7 6.70 -0.73 -3.88
C PHE A 7 6.50 0.68 -3.31
N GLY A 8 7.46 1.18 -2.53
CA GLY A 8 7.33 2.49 -1.92
C GLY A 8 7.42 3.64 -2.91
N LEU A 9 8.36 3.60 -3.86
CA LEU A 9 8.46 4.64 -4.90
C LEU A 9 7.26 4.61 -5.85
N LEU A 10 6.78 3.44 -6.25
CA LEU A 10 5.57 3.32 -7.06
C LEU A 10 4.35 3.89 -6.33
N THR A 11 4.23 3.61 -5.03
CA THR A 11 3.18 4.20 -4.18
C THR A 11 3.27 5.72 -4.18
N ALA A 12 4.45 6.30 -3.92
CA ALA A 12 4.65 7.74 -3.92
C ALA A 12 4.27 8.38 -5.27
N VAL A 13 4.70 7.78 -6.39
CA VAL A 13 4.42 8.27 -7.74
C VAL A 13 2.94 8.22 -8.06
N LEU A 14 2.30 7.05 -7.90
CA LEU A 14 0.88 6.88 -8.23
C LEU A 14 0.01 7.80 -7.36
N MET A 15 0.32 7.91 -6.07
CA MET A 15 -0.39 8.80 -5.18
C MET A 15 -0.17 10.27 -5.55
N GLN A 16 1.04 10.67 -5.94
CA GLN A 16 1.32 12.05 -6.37
C GLN A 16 0.55 12.43 -7.63
N CYS A 17 0.47 11.50 -8.58
CA CYS A 17 -0.29 11.66 -9.82
C CYS A 17 -1.79 11.80 -9.51
N ALA A 18 -2.37 10.86 -8.76
CA ALA A 18 -3.78 10.88 -8.43
C ALA A 18 -4.16 12.09 -7.55
N LEU A 19 -3.29 12.52 -6.63
CA LEU A 19 -3.47 13.72 -5.81
C LEU A 19 -3.75 14.96 -6.66
N ARG A 20 -3.05 15.12 -7.79
CA ARG A 20 -3.20 16.28 -8.68
C ARG A 20 -4.46 16.22 -9.54
N ILE A 21 -4.99 15.03 -9.81
CA ILE A 21 -6.14 14.84 -10.70
C ILE A 21 -7.44 14.87 -9.90
N ASN A 22 -7.51 14.09 -8.82
CA ASN A 22 -8.77 13.79 -8.11
C ASN A 22 -8.71 14.09 -6.59
N GLY A 23 -7.63 14.68 -6.10
CA GLY A 23 -7.41 14.85 -4.65
C GLY A 23 -6.82 13.60 -3.98
N PRO A 24 -6.70 13.59 -2.64
CA PRO A 24 -5.95 12.59 -1.90
C PRO A 24 -6.47 11.17 -2.15
N PRO A 25 -5.70 10.30 -2.82
CA PRO A 25 -6.18 8.96 -3.17
C PRO A 25 -6.04 8.03 -1.97
N HIS A 26 -6.95 7.06 -1.82
CA HIS A 26 -6.84 6.09 -0.73
C HIS A 26 -5.89 4.93 -1.07
N MET A 27 -5.95 4.42 -2.32
CA MET A 27 -5.13 3.35 -2.93
C MET A 27 -4.88 2.09 -2.07
N ASN A 28 -5.61 1.91 -0.99
CA ASN A 28 -5.47 0.79 -0.06
C ASN A 28 -6.80 0.63 0.73
N PRO A 29 -7.37 -0.60 0.81
CA PRO A 29 -8.59 -0.84 1.57
C PRO A 29 -8.48 -0.47 3.06
N ALA A 30 -7.33 -0.70 3.70
CA ALA A 30 -7.10 -0.34 5.09
C ALA A 30 -7.10 1.18 5.31
N ILE A 31 -6.50 1.95 4.39
CA ILE A 31 -6.55 3.42 4.41
C ILE A 31 -7.98 3.90 4.19
N THR A 32 -8.71 3.29 3.25
CA THR A 32 -10.12 3.61 3.00
C THR A 32 -10.98 3.37 4.24
N LEU A 33 -10.77 2.25 4.94
CA LEU A 33 -11.45 1.94 6.19
C LEU A 33 -11.08 2.95 7.29
N ALA A 34 -9.81 3.34 7.40
CA ALA A 34 -9.40 4.37 8.36
C ALA A 34 -10.02 5.74 8.07
N MET A 35 -10.16 6.11 6.79
CA MET A 35 -10.88 7.32 6.36
C MET A 35 -12.37 7.26 6.73
N LEU A 36 -13.00 6.09 6.59
CA LEU A 36 -14.37 5.86 7.03
C LEU A 36 -14.50 5.98 8.56
N CYS A 37 -13.64 5.32 9.33
CA CYS A 37 -13.62 5.38 10.80
C CYS A 37 -13.38 6.80 11.33
N THR A 38 -12.60 7.61 10.62
CA THR A 38 -12.35 9.02 10.97
C THR A 38 -13.36 9.99 10.36
N ARG A 39 -14.45 9.48 9.76
CA ARG A 39 -15.53 10.27 9.12
C ARG A 39 -15.07 11.23 8.04
N ARG A 40 -13.98 10.90 7.34
CA ARG A 40 -13.48 11.66 6.18
C ARG A 40 -14.01 11.14 4.84
N THR A 41 -14.74 10.01 4.85
CA THR A 41 -15.42 9.43 3.69
C THR A 41 -16.71 8.76 4.15
N ASP A 42 -17.76 8.80 3.35
CA ASP A 42 -19.02 8.10 3.64
C ASP A 42 -18.94 6.60 3.31
N VAL A 43 -19.89 5.82 3.85
CA VAL A 43 -19.90 4.36 3.71
C VAL A 43 -19.99 3.90 2.25
N ILE A 44 -20.81 4.57 1.44
CA ILE A 44 -21.04 4.16 0.04
C ILE A 44 -19.76 4.39 -0.77
N THR A 45 -19.17 5.57 -0.64
CA THR A 45 -17.90 5.92 -1.28
C THR A 45 -16.78 4.97 -0.84
N ALA A 46 -16.71 4.62 0.44
CA ALA A 46 -15.72 3.67 0.97
C ALA A 46 -15.87 2.28 0.34
N VAL A 47 -17.10 1.76 0.23
CA VAL A 47 -17.37 0.45 -0.40
C VAL A 47 -16.94 0.45 -1.87
N PHE A 48 -17.31 1.48 -2.64
CA PHE A 48 -16.88 1.57 -4.05
C PHE A 48 -15.36 1.68 -4.20
N HIS A 49 -14.68 2.41 -3.30
CA HIS A 49 -13.22 2.48 -3.30
C HIS A 49 -12.59 1.11 -3.04
N ILE A 50 -13.08 0.35 -2.05
CA ILE A 50 -12.55 -0.98 -1.73
C ILE A 50 -12.75 -1.92 -2.93
N ILE A 51 -13.94 -1.93 -3.54
CA ILE A 51 -14.21 -2.75 -4.73
C ILE A 51 -13.25 -2.36 -5.87
N ALA A 52 -13.11 -1.08 -6.18
CA ALA A 52 -12.23 -0.61 -7.23
C ALA A 52 -10.75 -0.96 -6.96
N GLN A 53 -10.30 -0.87 -5.72
CA GLN A 53 -8.94 -1.23 -5.31
C GLN A 53 -8.68 -2.73 -5.48
N CYS A 54 -9.63 -3.59 -5.04
CA CYS A 54 -9.53 -5.03 -5.21
C CYS A 54 -9.55 -5.44 -6.70
N LEU A 55 -10.44 -4.84 -7.51
CA LEU A 55 -10.49 -5.10 -8.95
C LEU A 55 -9.22 -4.61 -9.66
N GLY A 56 -8.69 -3.45 -9.29
CA GLY A 56 -7.42 -2.94 -9.81
C GLY A 56 -6.23 -3.84 -9.47
N GLY A 57 -6.18 -4.34 -8.23
CA GLY A 57 -5.18 -5.32 -7.80
C GLY A 57 -5.26 -6.64 -8.57
N LEU A 58 -6.48 -7.16 -8.76
CA LEU A 58 -6.71 -8.37 -9.56
C LEU A 58 -6.31 -8.16 -11.02
N ALA A 59 -6.68 -7.03 -11.63
CA ALA A 59 -6.28 -6.69 -12.99
C ALA A 59 -4.76 -6.56 -13.13
N GLY A 60 -4.09 -5.92 -12.18
CA GLY A 60 -2.63 -5.82 -12.13
C GLY A 60 -1.96 -7.19 -12.04
N ALA A 61 -2.44 -8.07 -11.16
CA ALA A 61 -1.95 -9.44 -11.05
C ALA A 61 -2.19 -10.27 -12.33
N GLY A 62 -3.34 -10.09 -12.99
CA GLY A 62 -3.65 -10.73 -14.26
C GLY A 62 -2.74 -10.29 -15.40
N ILE A 63 -2.43 -8.98 -15.48
CA ILE A 63 -1.45 -8.45 -16.43
C ILE A 63 -0.07 -9.05 -16.13
N LEU A 64 0.36 -9.04 -14.87
CA LEU A 64 1.65 -9.63 -14.47
C LEU A 64 1.74 -11.11 -14.86
N TYR A 65 0.70 -11.89 -14.57
CA TYR A 65 0.61 -13.30 -14.97
C TYR A 65 0.76 -13.46 -16.49
N GLY A 66 0.09 -12.62 -17.28
CA GLY A 66 0.12 -12.69 -18.75
C GLY A 66 1.45 -12.29 -19.38
N VAL A 67 2.19 -11.35 -18.78
CA VAL A 67 3.48 -10.87 -19.32
C VAL A 67 4.68 -11.63 -18.77
N THR A 68 4.54 -12.34 -17.66
CA THR A 68 5.61 -13.16 -17.07
C THR A 68 5.67 -14.53 -17.75
N PRO A 69 6.86 -14.98 -18.22
CA PRO A 69 7.02 -16.33 -18.77
C PRO A 69 6.66 -17.41 -17.74
N ALA A 70 6.02 -18.50 -18.17
CA ALA A 70 5.53 -19.55 -17.27
C ALA A 70 6.59 -20.14 -16.32
N ARG A 71 7.86 -20.20 -16.76
CA ARG A 71 8.98 -20.69 -15.95
C ARG A 71 9.35 -19.76 -14.78
N GLN A 72 8.86 -18.51 -14.79
CA GLN A 72 9.16 -17.48 -13.80
C GLN A 72 7.92 -17.10 -12.97
N HIS A 73 6.81 -17.84 -13.10
CA HIS A 73 5.58 -17.52 -12.36
C HIS A 73 5.73 -17.63 -10.85
N ALA A 74 6.66 -18.45 -10.31
CA ALA A 74 6.96 -18.53 -8.87
C ALA A 74 5.71 -18.30 -7.98
N HIS A 75 5.73 -17.28 -7.11
CA HIS A 75 4.58 -16.87 -6.30
C HIS A 75 3.90 -15.57 -6.76
N LEU A 76 4.31 -14.95 -7.88
CA LEU A 76 3.75 -13.68 -8.40
C LEU A 76 3.56 -12.56 -7.34
N GLY A 77 4.42 -12.52 -6.32
CA GLY A 77 4.37 -11.51 -5.27
C GLY A 77 3.29 -11.74 -4.20
N LEU A 78 2.81 -12.97 -4.00
CA LEU A 78 1.94 -13.32 -2.88
C LEU A 78 2.59 -13.01 -1.53
N THR A 79 1.84 -12.35 -0.64
CA THR A 79 2.24 -12.15 0.76
C THR A 79 2.02 -13.44 1.54
N LEU A 80 3.11 -14.13 1.89
CA LEU A 80 3.08 -15.37 2.65
C LEU A 80 3.66 -15.15 4.05
N VAL A 81 3.14 -15.89 5.02
CA VAL A 81 3.67 -15.93 6.38
C VAL A 81 4.85 -16.89 6.38
N HIS A 82 5.98 -16.47 6.95
CA HIS A 82 7.15 -17.33 7.10
C HIS A 82 6.84 -18.50 8.04
N ASP A 83 7.36 -19.70 7.74
CA ASP A 83 7.01 -20.93 8.46
C ASP A 83 7.36 -20.87 9.96
N ASP A 84 8.40 -20.12 10.31
CA ASP A 84 8.87 -19.94 11.70
C ASP A 84 8.07 -18.92 12.54
N ILE A 85 7.11 -18.19 11.97
CA ILE A 85 6.30 -17.21 12.73
C ILE A 85 4.84 -17.63 12.84
N GLY A 86 4.28 -17.47 14.04
CA GLY A 86 2.87 -17.73 14.29
C GLY A 86 1.96 -16.70 13.63
N ARG A 87 0.72 -17.10 13.30
CA ARG A 87 -0.29 -16.21 12.69
C ARG A 87 -0.54 -14.93 13.49
N GLY A 88 -0.50 -15.01 14.83
CA GLY A 88 -0.65 -13.84 15.70
C GLY A 88 0.53 -12.86 15.61
N GLN A 89 1.75 -13.37 15.46
CA GLN A 89 2.95 -12.53 15.25
C GLN A 89 2.91 -11.88 13.88
N ALA A 90 2.56 -12.65 12.84
CA ALA A 90 2.37 -12.12 11.49
C ALA A 90 1.31 -11.01 11.44
N PHE A 91 0.17 -11.22 12.11
CA PHE A 91 -0.84 -10.19 12.28
C PHE A 91 -0.29 -8.95 13.00
N GLY A 92 0.47 -9.13 14.08
CA GLY A 92 1.09 -8.02 14.81
C GLY A 92 2.03 -7.20 13.93
N VAL A 93 2.85 -7.85 13.11
CA VAL A 93 3.74 -7.19 12.15
C VAL A 93 2.94 -6.38 11.13
N GLU A 94 1.94 -7.00 10.49
CA GLU A 94 1.10 -6.32 9.50
C GLU A 94 0.32 -5.15 10.10
N PHE A 95 -0.18 -5.31 11.32
CA PHE A 95 -0.88 -4.25 12.04
C PHE A 95 0.02 -3.04 12.28
N ILE A 96 1.26 -3.25 12.75
CA ILE A 96 2.21 -2.16 13.01
C ILE A 96 2.65 -1.49 11.71
N VAL A 97 2.98 -2.27 10.68
CA VAL A 97 3.37 -1.72 9.37
C VAL A 97 2.23 -0.91 8.76
N THR A 98 1.01 -1.44 8.76
CA THR A 98 -0.19 -0.74 8.25
C THR A 98 -0.49 0.51 9.08
N PHE A 99 -0.30 0.46 10.40
CA PHE A 99 -0.45 1.63 11.27
C PHE A 99 0.52 2.74 10.89
N VAL A 100 1.81 2.43 10.69
CA VAL A 100 2.82 3.43 10.30
C VAL A 100 2.45 4.07 8.97
N VAL A 101 2.09 3.28 7.95
CA VAL A 101 1.66 3.80 6.63
C VAL A 101 0.43 4.69 6.77
N THR A 102 -0.58 4.23 7.51
CA THR A 102 -1.85 4.97 7.69
C THR A 102 -1.65 6.25 8.49
N PHE A 103 -0.80 6.23 9.52
CA PHE A 103 -0.46 7.41 10.30
C PHE A 103 0.26 8.46 9.44
N THR A 104 1.26 8.04 8.66
CA THR A 104 1.94 8.92 7.70
C THR A 104 0.98 9.47 6.65
N TYR A 105 0.04 8.65 6.17
CA TYR A 105 -1.02 9.10 5.26
C TYR A 105 -1.83 10.24 5.87
N PHE A 106 -2.34 10.09 7.09
CA PHE A 106 -3.10 11.16 7.74
C PHE A 106 -2.27 12.42 7.94
N ALA A 107 -1.02 12.27 8.41
CA ALA A 107 -0.14 13.40 8.67
C ALA A 107 0.17 14.21 7.40
N CYS A 108 0.37 13.56 6.26
CA CYS A 108 0.88 14.22 5.05
C CYS A 108 -0.20 14.49 3.98
N MET A 109 -1.19 13.62 3.86
CA MET A 109 -2.20 13.67 2.78
C MET A 109 -3.47 14.42 3.21
N THR A 110 -3.87 14.30 4.48
CA THR A 110 -5.12 14.95 4.96
C THR A 110 -4.92 16.35 5.51
N HIS A 111 -3.66 16.75 5.75
CA HIS A 111 -3.28 18.09 6.21
C HIS A 111 -2.26 18.71 5.25
N PRO A 112 -2.68 19.43 4.20
CA PRO A 112 -1.79 19.94 3.16
C PRO A 112 -0.71 20.90 3.67
N ALA A 113 -0.99 21.64 4.75
CA ALA A 113 -0.03 22.54 5.38
C ALA A 113 1.13 21.81 6.09
N ALA A 114 1.03 20.49 6.31
CA ALA A 114 2.05 19.72 7.02
C ALA A 114 3.29 19.41 6.17
N VAL A 115 3.20 19.48 4.84
CA VAL A 115 4.31 19.16 3.93
C VAL A 115 4.59 20.31 2.99
N HIS A 116 5.73 20.97 3.19
CA HIS A 116 6.22 22.02 2.31
C HIS A 116 6.81 21.43 1.02
N GLY A 117 6.56 22.07 -0.13
CA GLY A 117 7.20 21.70 -1.41
C GLY A 117 6.39 20.78 -2.33
N GLY A 118 5.15 20.43 -2.00
CA GLY A 118 4.23 19.75 -2.93
C GLY A 118 4.47 18.26 -3.14
N TYR A 119 5.30 17.62 -2.31
CA TYR A 119 5.62 16.18 -2.33
C TYR A 119 4.89 15.41 -1.23
N GLN A 120 3.60 15.67 -1.05
CA GLN A 120 2.83 15.16 0.08
C GLN A 120 2.74 13.62 0.12
N SER A 121 2.85 12.94 -1.03
CA SER A 121 2.81 11.48 -1.10
C SER A 121 4.16 10.79 -0.88
N LEU A 122 5.27 11.52 -0.95
CA LEU A 122 6.61 10.94 -0.80
C LEU A 122 6.80 10.30 0.58
N PRO A 123 6.42 10.93 1.71
CA PRO A 123 6.50 10.29 3.02
C PRO A 123 5.70 8.99 3.11
N VAL A 124 4.55 8.90 2.45
CA VAL A 124 3.74 7.67 2.40
C VAL A 124 4.46 6.57 1.63
N GLY A 125 5.12 6.91 0.51
CA GLY A 125 5.96 5.93 -0.19
C GLY A 125 7.14 5.47 0.66
N LEU A 126 7.82 6.38 1.36
CA LEU A 126 8.92 6.03 2.26
C LEU A 126 8.48 5.13 3.42
N SER A 127 7.29 5.35 4.00
CA SER A 127 6.76 4.47 5.04
C SER A 127 6.45 3.06 4.50
N VAL A 128 6.00 2.94 3.24
CA VAL A 128 5.86 1.64 2.57
C VAL A 128 7.22 0.95 2.36
N ILE A 129 8.29 1.69 2.01
CA ILE A 129 9.65 1.13 1.94
C ILE A 129 10.05 0.56 3.31
N VAL A 130 9.89 1.34 4.38
CA VAL A 130 10.22 0.90 5.74
C VAL A 130 9.42 -0.35 6.13
N GLY A 131 8.12 -0.36 5.82
CA GLY A 131 7.25 -1.50 6.04
C GLY A 131 7.73 -2.77 5.34
N HIS A 132 8.14 -2.67 4.07
CA HIS A 132 8.67 -3.80 3.32
C HIS A 132 10.05 -4.23 3.82
N LEU A 133 10.94 -3.30 4.18
CA LEU A 133 12.25 -3.64 4.75
C LEU A 133 12.13 -4.38 6.08
N PHE A 134 11.07 -4.11 6.85
CA PHE A 134 10.80 -4.77 8.12
C PHE A 134 10.03 -6.08 7.96
N GLY A 135 8.97 -6.09 7.13
CA GLY A 135 8.03 -7.20 6.99
C GLY A 135 8.42 -8.24 5.93
N VAL A 136 9.33 -7.93 5.02
CA VAL A 136 9.79 -8.87 3.98
C VAL A 136 11.24 -9.24 4.27
N SER A 137 11.43 -10.39 4.91
CA SER A 137 12.74 -11.05 4.95
C SER A 137 13.09 -11.62 3.58
N GLU A 138 14.34 -11.45 3.13
CA GLU A 138 14.86 -12.07 1.90
C GLU A 138 14.88 -13.60 2.07
N GLN A 139 13.78 -14.27 1.73
CA GLN A 139 13.68 -15.73 1.58
C GLN A 139 12.91 -16.11 0.32
N GLN A 140 13.33 -15.54 -0.82
CA GLN A 140 13.02 -16.09 -2.13
C GLN A 140 14.29 -16.01 -2.97
N GLU A 141 15.26 -16.86 -2.65
CA GLU A 141 16.21 -17.39 -3.63
C GLU A 141 15.68 -18.75 -4.11
#